data_AF-A0A0N1EP01-F1
#
_entry.id   AF-A0A0N1EP01-F1
#
_cell.length_a   1.000
_cell.length_b   1.000
_cell.length_c   1.000
_cell.angle_alpha   90.00
_cell.angle_beta   90.00
_cell.angle_gamma   90.00
#
_symmetry.space_group_name_H-M   'P 1'
#
loop_
_entity.id
_entity.type
_entity.pdbx_description
1 polymer ?
#
loop_
_entity_poly.entity_id
_entity_poly.type
_entity_poly.pdbx_seq_one_letter_code
_entity_poly.pdbx_strand_id
1 'polypeptide(L)' 'MSKSKLLPTSAPKPIPPEFMEKFKKHGWRRVEQIWGKSTVLAWRKAIGAKRMAAERKRFLREEAAR' A
#
# COMPACT_ATOMS: atom_id res chain seq x y z
N MET A 1 12.53 9.57 -37.44
CA MET A 1 11.76 9.95 -36.25
C MET A 1 12.13 9.03 -35.09
N SER A 2 13.08 9.45 -34.25
CA SER A 2 13.47 8.67 -33.08
C SER A 2 12.35 8.72 -32.04
N LYS A 3 11.68 7.60 -31.81
CA LYS A 3 10.74 7.43 -30.69
C LYS A 3 11.55 7.47 -29.40
N SER A 4 11.71 8.65 -28.81
CA SER A 4 12.21 8.79 -27.45
C SER A 4 11.34 7.95 -26.54
N LYS A 5 11.85 6.77 -26.15
CA LYS A 5 11.26 5.96 -25.08
C LYS A 5 11.35 6.83 -23.83
N LEU A 6 10.22 7.46 -23.47
CA LEU A 6 10.06 8.07 -22.16
C LEU A 6 10.33 6.96 -21.15
N LEU A 7 11.51 6.97 -20.54
CA LEU A 7 11.77 6.17 -19.35
C LEU A 7 10.66 6.53 -18.36
N PRO A 8 9.99 5.57 -17.72
CA PRO A 8 8.99 5.90 -16.71
C PRO A 8 9.69 6.65 -15.57
N THR A 9 9.62 7.98 -15.59
CA THR A 9 10.20 8.90 -14.59
C THR A 9 9.33 8.90 -13.33
N SER A 10 9.15 7.73 -12.75
CA SER A 10 8.66 7.62 -11.39
C SER A 10 9.37 6.44 -10.78
N ALA A 11 10.49 6.74 -10.13
CA ALA A 11 11.04 5.85 -9.14
C ALA A 11 9.88 5.36 -8.25
N PRO A 12 9.79 4.05 -7.96
CA PRO A 12 8.75 3.54 -7.09
C PRO A 12 8.80 4.33 -5.79
N LYS A 13 7.72 5.05 -5.47
CA LYS A 13 7.64 5.84 -4.23
C LYS A 13 7.99 4.89 -3.08
N PRO A 14 8.93 5.26 -2.21
CA PRO A 14 9.26 4.41 -1.07
C PRO A 14 8.00 4.17 -0.24
N ILE A 15 7.85 2.95 0.29
CA ILE A 15 6.71 2.61 1.15
C ILE A 15 6.91 3.38 2.46
N PRO A 16 6.01 4.32 2.83
CA PRO A 16 6.15 5.03 4.08
C PRO A 16 5.87 4.08 5.24
N PRO A 17 6.59 4.20 6.37
CA PRO A 17 6.44 3.29 7.52
C PRO A 17 5.01 3.31 8.10
N GLU A 18 4.33 4.46 8.03
CA GLU A 18 2.94 4.65 8.44
C GLU A 18 1.90 3.97 7.53
N PHE A 19 2.29 3.48 6.34
CA PHE A 19 1.35 2.86 5.39
C PHE A 19 0.63 1.66 6.00
N MET A 20 1.39 0.75 6.62
CA MET A 20 0.83 -0.46 7.21
C MET A 20 -0.05 -0.15 8.42
N GLU A 21 0.29 0.87 9.20
CA GLU A 21 -0.49 1.32 10.35
C GLU A 21 -1.83 1.90 9.90
N LYS A 22 -1.83 2.84 8.94
CA LYS A 22 -3.06 3.41 8.37
C LYS A 22 -3.89 2.35 7.64
N PHE A 23 -3.23 1.42 6.95
CA PHE A 23 -3.92 0.31 6.29
C PHE A 23 -4.65 -0.60 7.29
N LYS A 24 -3.98 -0.97 8.39
CA LYS A 24 -4.59 -1.79 9.45
C LYS A 24 -5.80 -1.09 10.07
N LYS A 25 -5.65 0.20 10.42
CA LYS A 25 -6.68 1.01 11.09
C LYS A 25 -7.87 1.38 10.21
N HIS A 26 -7.62 1.81 8.96
CA HIS A 26 -8.66 2.40 8.10
C HIS A 26 -8.99 1.58 6.84
N GLY A 27 -8.15 0.61 6.47
CA GLY A 27 -8.34 -0.22 5.28
C GLY A 27 -7.96 0.46 3.96
N TRP A 28 -8.28 -0.22 2.84
CA TRP A 28 -7.85 0.15 1.50
C TRP A 28 -8.31 1.54 1.05
N ARG A 29 -9.59 1.86 1.27
CA ARG A 29 -10.19 3.11 0.76
C ARG A 29 -9.47 4.36 1.26
N ARG A 30 -9.06 4.39 2.54
CA ARG A 30 -8.36 5.54 3.13
C ARG A 30 -6.92 5.65 2.63
N VAL A 31 -6.19 4.53 2.54
CA VAL A 31 -4.82 4.55 2.04
C VAL A 31 -4.76 4.89 0.55
N GLU A 32 -5.73 4.44 -0.24
CA GLU A 32 -5.89 4.81 -1.65
C GLU A 32 -6.19 6.31 -1.81
N GLN A 33 -6.95 6.92 -0.90
CA GLN A 33 -7.21 8.37 -0.91
C GLN A 33 -5.97 9.19 -0.56
N ILE A 34 -5.10 8.70 0.34
CA ILE A 34 -3.89 9.44 0.78
C ILE A 34 -2.78 9.37 -0.27
N TRP A 35 -2.46 8.16 -0.76
CA TRP A 35 -1.26 7.95 -1.60
C TRP A 35 -1.58 7.65 -3.07
N GLY A 36 -2.85 7.48 -3.40
CA GLY A 36 -3.32 7.12 -4.73
C GLY A 36 -3.33 5.61 -4.97
N LYS A 37 -4.33 5.15 -5.72
CA LYS A 37 -4.57 3.73 -6.02
C LYS A 37 -3.37 3.04 -6.69
N SER A 38 -2.72 3.69 -7.65
CA SER A 38 -1.56 3.14 -8.37
C SER A 38 -0.38 2.87 -7.43
N THR A 39 -0.06 3.83 -6.56
CA THR A 39 1.00 3.72 -5.55
C THR A 39 0.71 2.59 -4.56
N VAL A 40 -0.52 2.54 -4.04
CA VAL A 40 -0.96 1.53 -3.06
C VAL A 40 -0.92 0.12 -3.66
N LEU A 41 -1.29 -0.05 -4.93
CA LEU A 41 -1.17 -1.32 -5.63
C LEU A 41 0.28 -1.76 -5.82
N ALA A 42 1.19 -0.83 -6.12
CA ALA A 42 2.62 -1.12 -6.20
C ALA A 42 3.18 -1.59 -4.84
N TRP A 43 2.83 -0.88 -3.76
CA TRP A 43 3.20 -1.26 -2.40
C TRP A 43 2.60 -2.59 -1.96
N ARG A 44 1.33 -2.84 -2.30
CA ARG A 44 0.69 -4.15 -2.07
C ARG A 44 1.45 -5.28 -2.76
N LYS A 45 1.94 -5.06 -3.98
CA LYS A 45 2.74 -6.05 -4.72
C LYS A 45 4.11 -6.26 -4.07
N ALA A 46 4.76 -5.19 -3.58
CA ALA A 46 6.05 -5.26 -2.91
C ALA A 46 5.98 -5.93 -1.52
N ILE A 47 4.96 -5.62 -0.71
CA ILE A 47 4.78 -6.20 0.64
C ILE A 47 4.20 -7.62 0.58
N GLY A 48 3.30 -7.85 -0.38
CA GLY A 48 2.55 -9.08 -0.54
C GLY A 48 1.13 -9.00 0.04
N ALA A 49 0.14 -9.27 -0.82
CA ALA A 49 -1.28 -9.21 -0.45
C ALA A 49 -1.66 -10.14 0.71
N LYS A 50 -1.08 -11.36 0.76
CA LYS A 50 -1.31 -12.33 1.85
C LYS A 50 -0.81 -11.81 3.20
N ARG A 51 0.40 -11.23 3.22
CA ARG A 51 1.01 -10.67 4.43
C ARG A 51 0.17 -9.51 4.97
N MET A 52 -0.24 -8.59 4.09
CA MET A 52 -1.10 -7.47 4.50
C MET A 52 -2.46 -7.93 5.04
N ALA A 53 -3.09 -8.93 4.39
CA ALA A 53 -4.36 -9.48 4.88
C ALA A 53 -4.22 -10.16 6.25
N ALA A 54 -3.13 -10.90 6.47
CA ALA A 54 -2.83 -11.52 7.75
C ALA A 54 -2.61 -10.48 8.86
N GLU A 55 -1.84 -9.43 8.58
CA GLU A 55 -1.63 -8.34 9.54
C GLU A 55 -2.92 -7.59 9.88
N ARG A 56 -3.77 -7.31 8.89
CA ARG A 56 -5.07 -6.68 9.15
C ARG A 56 -5.98 -7.59 9.96
N LYS A 57 -6.00 -8.90 9.68
CA LYS A 57 -6.78 -9.87 10.46
C LYS A 57 -6.29 -9.94 11.91
N ARG A 58 -4.98 -9.90 12.12
CA ARG A 58 -4.38 -9.87 13.46
C ARG A 58 -4.77 -8.59 14.21
N PHE A 59 -4.63 -7.43 13.58
CA PHE A 59 -5.03 -6.15 14.16
C PHE A 59 -6.51 -6.13 14.57
N LEU A 60 -7.41 -6.58 13.69
CA LEU A 60 -8.84 -6.64 14.02
C LEU A 60 -9.18 -7.62 15.14
N ARG A 61 -8.41 -8.71 15.30
CA ARG A 61 -8.57 -9.64 16.44
C ARG A 61 -8.10 -9.01 17.75
N GLU A 62 -6.97 -8.32 17.72
CA GLU A 62 -6.40 -7.64 18.88
C GLU A 62 -7.30 -6.48 19.34
N GLU A 63 -7.81 -5.66 18.41
CA GLU A 63 -8.76 -4.59 18.73
C GLU A 63 -10.12 -5.11 19.21
N ALA A 64 -10.59 -6.26 18.70
CA ALA A 64 -11.84 -6.86 19.18
C ALA A 64 -11.70 -7.52 20.57
N ALA A 65 -10.47 -7.84 20.99
CA ALA A 65 -10.18 -8.41 22.29
C ALA A 65 -9.91 -7.33 23.36
N ARG A 66 -9.93 -6.05 22.96
CA ARG A 66 -9.70 -4.88 23.81
C ARG A 66 -11.02 -4.24 24.22
#